data_AF-A0A2I2A4Z9-F1
#
_entry.id   AF-A0A2I2A4Z9-F1
#
_cell.length_a   1.000
_cell.length_b   1.000
_cell.length_c   1.000
_cell.angle_alpha   90.00
_cell.angle_beta   90.00
_cell.angle_gamma   90.00
#
_symmetry.space_group_name_H-M   'P 1'
#
loop_
_entity.id
_entity.type
_entity.pdbx_description
1 polymer ?
#
loop_
_entity_poly.entity_id
_entity_poly.type
_entity_poly.pdbx_seq_one_letter_code
_entity_poly.pdbx_strand_id
1 'polypeptide(L)'
;MADERFTRWQGQAIAQLSVAIALITGLSISSIAVGFSLLQDTTFTPLGLFKDMFVWSFPLLLLAAIASVLSVVSRLLDFRLTARMVRKNSNSDYTKPLTIFWISSEGYGRITWFLFWLACIAFLFGVILLFTSIGTTYANNFWPQPNP
;
A
#
# COMPACT_ATOMS: atom_id res chain seq x y z
N MET A 1 20.65 29.35 0.16
CA MET A 1 19.26 29.61 -0.30
C MET A 1 18.67 28.46 -1.12
N ALA A 2 19.41 27.82 -2.03
CA ALA A 2 18.90 26.66 -2.79
C ALA A 2 18.61 25.44 -1.89
N ASP A 3 19.47 25.16 -0.90
CA ASP A 3 19.32 24.02 0.01
C ASP A 3 18.07 24.09 0.90
N GLU A 4 17.70 25.29 1.35
CA GLU A 4 16.52 25.50 2.19
C GLU A 4 15.21 25.23 1.42
N ARG A 5 15.15 25.68 0.14
CA ARG A 5 14.03 25.36 -0.74
C ARG A 5 13.93 23.87 -1.01
N PHE A 6 15.06 23.22 -1.30
CA PHE A 6 15.12 21.77 -1.54
C PHE A 6 14.64 20.97 -0.32
N THR A 7 15.10 21.34 0.87
CA THR A 7 14.73 20.68 2.12
C THR A 7 13.24 20.83 2.43
N ARG A 8 12.67 22.01 2.17
CA ARG A 8 11.22 22.24 2.28
C ARG A 8 10.41 21.35 1.34
N TRP A 9 10.76 21.31 0.05
CA TRP A 9 10.05 20.50 -0.93
C TRP A 9 10.17 19.00 -0.65
N GLN A 10 11.35 18.57 -0.21
CA GLN A 10 11.56 17.20 0.22
C GLN A 10 10.67 16.86 1.43
N GLY A 11 10.62 17.72 2.44
CA GLY A 11 9.74 17.55 3.60
C GLY A 11 8.26 17.44 3.22
N GLN A 12 7.79 18.29 2.29
CA GLN A 12 6.42 18.24 1.78
C GLN A 12 6.15 16.92 1.04
N ALA A 13 7.05 16.48 0.17
CA ALA A 13 6.90 15.22 -0.56
C ALA A 13 6.85 14.01 0.39
N ILE A 14 7.62 14.05 1.48
CA ILE A 14 7.60 13.01 2.52
C ILE A 14 6.24 12.97 3.23
N ALA A 15 5.74 14.14 3.64
CA ALA A 15 4.44 14.22 4.31
C ALA A 15 3.31 13.69 3.41
N GLN A 16 3.29 14.09 2.14
CA GLN A 16 2.29 13.63 1.17
C GLN A 16 2.36 12.12 0.94
N LEU A 17 3.58 11.56 0.82
CA LEU A 17 3.76 10.12 0.68
C LEU A 17 3.27 9.36 1.92
N SER A 18 3.57 9.84 3.12
CA SER A 18 3.10 9.23 4.38
C SER A 18 1.57 9.26 4.49
N VAL A 19 0.94 10.38 4.11
CA VAL A 19 -0.53 10.49 4.06
C VAL A 19 -1.12 9.52 3.03
N ALA A 20 -0.56 9.46 1.82
CA ALA A 20 -1.01 8.54 0.79
C ALA A 20 -0.92 7.07 1.23
N ILE A 21 0.19 6.68 1.86
CA ILE A 21 0.37 5.32 2.39
C ILE A 21 -0.65 5.01 3.51
N ALA A 22 -0.88 5.96 4.42
CA ALA A 22 -1.87 5.80 5.49
C ALA A 22 -3.29 5.62 4.92
N LEU A 23 -3.65 6.41 3.90
CA LEU A 23 -4.92 6.29 3.20
C LEU A 23 -5.08 4.94 2.52
N ILE A 24 -4.09 4.49 1.75
CA ILE A 24 -4.13 3.18 1.06
C ILE A 24 -4.27 2.05 2.10
N THR A 25 -3.51 2.11 3.18
CA THR A 25 -3.57 1.09 4.25
C THR A 25 -4.96 1.07 4.90
N GLY A 26 -5.47 2.23 5.29
CA GLY A 26 -6.79 2.36 5.93
C GLY A 26 -7.93 1.89 5.02
N LEU A 27 -7.92 2.31 3.74
CA LEU A 27 -8.91 1.88 2.75
C LEU A 27 -8.81 0.39 2.45
N SER A 28 -7.59 -0.19 2.41
CA SER A 28 -7.40 -1.62 2.20
C SER A 28 -8.00 -2.44 3.34
N ILE A 29 -7.69 -2.08 4.60
CA ILE A 29 -8.22 -2.77 5.79
C ILE A 29 -9.74 -2.60 5.87
N SER A 30 -10.26 -1.40 5.59
CA SER A 30 -11.71 -1.16 5.56
C SER A 30 -12.40 -1.99 4.48
N SER A 31 -11.80 -2.13 3.29
CA SER A 31 -12.36 -2.94 2.21
C SER A 31 -12.40 -4.43 2.57
N ILE A 32 -11.36 -4.93 3.26
CA ILE A 32 -11.33 -6.29 3.81
C ILE A 32 -12.43 -6.47 4.87
N ALA A 33 -12.60 -5.50 5.77
CA ALA A 33 -13.63 -5.54 6.81
C ALA A 33 -15.04 -5.57 6.20
N VAL A 34 -15.29 -4.77 5.16
CA VAL A 34 -16.54 -4.82 4.38
C VAL A 34 -16.74 -6.20 3.76
N GLY A 35 -15.71 -6.77 3.14
CA GLY A 35 -15.76 -8.12 2.58
C GLY A 35 -16.11 -9.19 3.61
N PHE A 36 -15.52 -9.13 4.82
CA PHE A 36 -15.87 -10.03 5.92
C PHE A 36 -17.29 -9.81 6.45
N SER A 37 -17.76 -8.57 6.52
CA SER A 37 -19.14 -8.27 6.91
C SER A 37 -20.15 -8.87 5.92
N LEU A 38 -19.85 -8.83 4.61
CA LEU A 38 -20.67 -9.44 3.57
C LEU A 38 -20.66 -10.98 3.64
N LEU A 39 -19.53 -11.59 4.01
CA LEU A 39 -19.44 -13.04 4.22
C LEU A 39 -20.31 -13.56 5.39
N GLN A 40 -20.62 -12.70 6.35
CA GLN A 40 -21.51 -13.03 7.47
C GLN A 40 -22.99 -12.95 7.09
N ASP A 41 -23.32 -12.26 6.00
CA ASP A 41 -24.69 -12.09 5.52
C ASP A 41 -25.11 -13.32 4.69
N THR A 42 -26.17 -14.01 5.13
CA THR A 42 -26.68 -15.20 4.46
C THR A 42 -27.36 -14.90 3.11
N THR A 43 -27.65 -13.63 2.83
CA THR A 43 -28.19 -13.18 1.54
C THR A 43 -27.12 -12.97 0.47
N PHE A 44 -25.84 -12.96 0.86
CA PHE A 44 -24.72 -12.74 -0.05
C PHE A 44 -24.20 -14.07 -0.59
N THR A 45 -24.78 -14.53 -1.70
CA THR A 45 -24.31 -15.73 -2.42
C THR A 45 -23.71 -15.34 -3.77
N PRO A 46 -22.40 -15.03 -3.85
CA PRO A 46 -21.75 -14.77 -5.13
C PRO A 46 -21.72 -16.06 -5.96
N LEU A 47 -22.24 -15.99 -7.19
CA LEU A 47 -22.36 -17.14 -8.11
C LEU A 47 -21.20 -17.17 -9.12
N GLY A 48 -20.69 -18.37 -9.40
CA GLY A 48 -19.73 -18.63 -10.48
C GLY A 48 -18.42 -17.84 -10.37
N LEU A 49 -17.99 -17.24 -11.49
CA LEU A 49 -16.73 -16.49 -11.61
C LEU A 49 -16.60 -15.31 -10.63
N PHE A 50 -17.72 -14.74 -10.17
CA PHE A 50 -17.71 -13.60 -9.25
C PHE A 50 -17.31 -13.99 -7.82
N LYS A 51 -17.51 -15.25 -7.45
CA LYS A 51 -16.99 -15.81 -6.20
C LYS A 51 -15.48 -15.86 -6.21
N ASP A 52 -14.89 -16.30 -7.32
CA ASP A 52 -13.43 -16.36 -7.45
C ASP A 52 -12.83 -14.96 -7.42
N MET A 53 -13.44 -13.98 -8.12
CA MET A 53 -13.04 -12.58 -8.05
C MET A 53 -13.10 -12.02 -6.63
N PHE A 54 -14.15 -12.36 -5.87
CA PHE A 54 -14.29 -11.96 -4.47
C PHE A 54 -13.16 -12.53 -3.60
N VAL A 55 -12.87 -13.82 -3.73
CA VAL A 55 -11.80 -14.49 -2.98
C VAL A 55 -10.43 -13.91 -3.34
N TRP A 56 -10.17 -13.62 -4.62
CA TRP A 56 -8.93 -13.00 -5.08
C TRP A 56 -8.75 -11.55 -4.61
N SER A 57 -9.83 -10.83 -4.31
CA SER A 57 -9.74 -9.45 -3.81
C SER A 57 -9.05 -9.36 -2.44
N PHE A 58 -9.28 -10.32 -1.53
CA PHE A 58 -8.69 -10.33 -0.19
C PHE A 58 -7.16 -10.39 -0.16
N PRO A 59 -6.49 -11.36 -0.83
CA PRO A 59 -5.04 -11.42 -0.84
C PRO A 59 -4.42 -10.19 -1.52
N LEU A 60 -5.09 -9.60 -2.52
CA LEU A 60 -4.63 -8.36 -3.15
C LEU A 60 -4.70 -7.15 -2.21
N LEU A 61 -5.82 -6.98 -1.50
CA LEU A 61 -5.98 -5.91 -0.50
C LEU A 61 -5.03 -6.11 0.69
N LEU A 62 -4.80 -7.36 1.12
CA LEU A 62 -3.85 -7.68 2.17
C LEU A 62 -2.42 -7.39 1.72
N LEU A 63 -2.06 -7.76 0.49
CA LEU A 63 -0.76 -7.44 -0.10
C LEU A 63 -0.57 -5.92 -0.18
N ALA A 64 -1.60 -5.17 -0.57
CA ALA A 64 -1.55 -3.71 -0.60
C ALA A 64 -1.28 -3.13 0.79
N ALA A 65 -1.97 -3.62 1.84
CA ALA A 65 -1.76 -3.17 3.21
C ALA A 65 -0.33 -3.50 3.72
N ILE A 66 0.17 -4.72 3.47
CA ILE A 66 1.52 -5.13 3.87
C ILE A 66 2.58 -4.31 3.13
N ALA A 67 2.44 -4.17 1.80
CA ALA A 67 3.36 -3.40 0.98
C ALA A 67 3.40 -1.91 1.39
N SER A 68 2.25 -1.36 1.78
CA SER A 68 2.11 0.00 2.33
C SER A 68 2.93 0.16 3.60
N VAL A 69 2.78 -0.74 4.58
CA VAL A 69 3.54 -0.70 5.84
C VAL A 69 5.05 -0.87 5.57
N LEU A 70 5.43 -1.82 4.71
CA LEU A 70 6.83 -2.04 4.35
C LEU A 70 7.44 -0.83 3.61
N SER A 71 6.66 -0.08 2.84
CA SER A 71 7.10 1.18 2.22
C SER A 71 7.45 2.24 3.28
N VAL A 72 6.64 2.38 4.34
CA VAL A 72 6.95 3.28 5.47
C VAL A 72 8.24 2.86 6.16
N VAL A 73 8.39 1.58 6.46
CA VAL A 73 9.58 1.05 7.15
C VAL A 73 10.84 1.27 6.29
N SER A 74 10.76 0.98 5.00
CA SER A 74 11.87 1.18 4.06
C SER A 74 12.30 2.65 3.99
N ARG A 75 11.34 3.58 4.01
CA ARG A 75 11.63 5.01 4.01
C ARG A 75 12.19 5.51 5.34
N LEU A 76 11.73 4.96 6.46
CA LEU A 76 12.30 5.28 7.77
C LEU A 76 13.77 4.83 7.86
N LEU A 77 14.10 3.67 7.28
CA LEU A 77 15.47 3.20 7.18
C LEU A 77 16.33 4.08 6.28
N ASP A 78 15.79 4.54 5.15
CA ASP A 78 16.45 5.50 4.25
C ASP A 78 16.86 6.78 5.01
N PHE A 79 15.94 7.42 5.75
CA PHE A 79 16.28 8.62 6.54
C PHE A 79 17.34 8.36 7.60
N ARG A 80 17.28 7.20 8.27
CA ARG A 80 18.31 6.84 9.25
C ARG A 80 19.68 6.68 8.60
N LEU A 81 19.75 6.16 7.37
CA LEU A 81 20.99 6.04 6.61
C LEU A 81 21.49 7.40 6.11
N THR A 82 20.63 8.23 5.54
CA THR A 82 21.01 9.58 5.10
C THR A 82 21.53 10.41 6.27
N ALA A 83 20.87 10.34 7.44
CA ALA A 83 21.33 11.02 8.65
C ALA A 83 22.71 10.52 9.12
N ARG A 84 23.00 9.22 8.98
CA ARG A 84 24.34 8.66 9.27
C ARG A 84 25.38 9.15 8.27
N MET A 85 25.04 9.25 6.99
CA MET A 85 25.93 9.75 5.94
C MET A 85 26.30 11.21 6.16
N VAL A 86 25.31 12.06 6.46
CA VAL A 86 25.55 13.48 6.80
C VAL A 86 26.42 13.62 8.04
N ARG A 87 26.16 12.83 9.09
CA ARG A 87 27.00 12.83 10.31
C ARG A 87 28.43 12.39 10.06
N LYS A 88 28.65 11.42 9.18
CA LYS A 88 29.99 11.01 8.75
C LYS A 88 30.69 12.11 7.95
N ASN A 89 29.98 12.78 7.05
CA ASN A 89 30.57 13.89 6.29
C ASN A 89 30.93 15.08 7.19
N SER A 90 30.20 15.26 8.31
CA SER A 90 30.47 16.31 9.29
C SER A 90 31.51 15.94 10.35
N ASN A 91 31.73 14.64 10.63
CA ASN A 91 32.71 14.15 11.61
C ASN A 91 33.51 13.00 10.99
N SER A 92 34.80 13.25 10.72
CA SER A 92 35.72 12.27 10.11
C SER A 92 35.92 11.01 10.95
N ASP A 93 35.63 11.07 12.26
CA ASP A 93 35.81 9.99 13.23
C ASP A 93 34.57 9.07 13.38
N TYR A 94 33.58 9.21 12.48
CA TYR A 94 32.33 8.45 12.56
C TYR A 94 32.47 7.02 12.00
N THR A 95 32.55 6.04 12.90
CA THR A 95 32.83 4.62 12.62
C THR A 95 31.61 3.73 12.33
N LYS A 96 30.38 4.27 12.32
CA LYS A 96 29.20 3.43 12.05
C LYS A 96 29.09 3.06 10.57
N PRO A 97 28.70 1.81 10.24
CA PRO A 97 28.52 1.39 8.86
C PRO A 97 27.37 2.18 8.18
N LEU A 98 27.61 2.59 6.93
CA LEU A 98 26.62 3.26 6.06
C LEU A 98 25.68 2.27 5.35
N THR A 99 25.73 1.00 5.72
CA THR A 99 24.82 -0.03 5.24
C THR A 99 24.01 -0.53 6.42
N ILE A 100 22.71 -0.70 6.19
CA ILE A 100 21.81 -1.45 7.07
C ILE A 100 21.30 -2.61 6.21
N PHE A 101 21.37 -3.84 6.72
CA PHE A 101 21.03 -5.05 5.96
C PHE A 101 21.69 -5.14 4.56
N TRP A 102 22.97 -4.76 4.43
CA TRP A 102 23.73 -4.80 3.17
C TRP A 102 23.21 -3.90 2.04
N ILE A 103 22.21 -3.05 2.30
CA ILE A 103 21.61 -2.16 1.31
C ILE A 103 22.07 -0.71 1.59
N SER A 104 22.43 0.00 0.52
CA SER A 104 22.79 1.43 0.55
C SER A 104 21.52 2.31 0.64
N SER A 105 21.66 3.59 0.98
CA SER A 105 20.52 4.54 1.01
C SER A 105 19.80 4.61 -0.34
N GLU A 106 20.53 4.59 -1.46
CA GLU A 106 19.94 4.58 -2.81
C GLU A 106 19.04 3.36 -3.05
N GLY A 107 19.41 2.20 -2.50
CA GLY A 107 18.61 0.98 -2.59
C GLY A 107 17.28 1.10 -1.84
N TYR A 108 17.28 1.66 -0.64
CA TYR A 108 16.06 1.88 0.15
C TYR A 108 15.10 2.87 -0.51
N GLY A 109 15.62 3.92 -1.16
CA GLY A 109 14.81 4.84 -1.95
C GLY A 109 14.06 4.12 -3.09
N ARG A 110 14.76 3.27 -3.85
CA ARG A 110 14.18 2.50 -4.96
C ARG A 110 13.15 1.47 -4.48
N ILE A 111 13.46 0.77 -3.38
CA ILE A 111 12.57 -0.19 -2.72
C ILE A 111 11.29 0.52 -2.26
N THR A 112 11.41 1.66 -1.58
CA THR A 112 10.25 2.44 -1.09
C THR A 112 9.28 2.76 -2.23
N TRP A 113 9.82 3.27 -3.35
CA TRP A 113 9.01 3.60 -4.53
C TRP A 113 8.41 2.37 -5.20
N PHE A 114 9.16 1.28 -5.31
CA PHE A 114 8.65 0.03 -5.85
C PHE A 114 7.49 -0.52 -5.00
N LEU A 115 7.66 -0.57 -3.67
CA LEU A 115 6.62 -0.99 -2.74
C LEU A 115 5.40 -0.08 -2.76
N PHE A 116 5.59 1.23 -2.90
CA PHE A 116 4.50 2.17 -3.01
C PHE A 116 3.67 1.91 -4.28
N TRP A 117 4.32 1.78 -5.45
CA TRP A 117 3.62 1.46 -6.70
C TRP A 117 2.96 0.08 -6.67
N LEU A 118 3.62 -0.91 -6.08
CA LEU A 118 3.05 -2.24 -5.86
C LEU A 118 1.78 -2.15 -5.00
N ALA A 119 1.81 -1.38 -3.91
CA ALA A 119 0.64 -1.15 -3.06
C ALA A 119 -0.49 -0.46 -3.81
N CYS A 120 -0.20 0.58 -4.61
CA CYS A 120 -1.20 1.28 -5.42
C CYS A 120 -1.88 0.34 -6.44
N ILE A 121 -1.10 -0.46 -7.17
CA ILE A 121 -1.62 -1.38 -8.19
C ILE A 121 -2.44 -2.50 -7.53
N ALA A 122 -1.91 -3.11 -6.46
CA ALA A 122 -2.61 -4.16 -5.72
C ALA A 122 -3.91 -3.64 -5.10
N PHE A 123 -3.90 -2.42 -4.55
CA PHE A 123 -5.09 -1.78 -4.00
C PHE A 123 -6.14 -1.52 -5.07
N LEU A 124 -5.78 -0.86 -6.18
CA LEU A 124 -6.73 -0.57 -7.26
C LEU A 124 -7.35 -1.85 -7.83
N PHE A 125 -6.52 -2.86 -8.09
CA PHE A 125 -7.00 -4.12 -8.65
C PHE A 125 -7.88 -4.88 -7.65
N GLY A 126 -7.48 -4.93 -6.37
CA GLY A 126 -8.28 -5.54 -5.30
C GLY A 126 -9.63 -4.87 -5.10
N VAL A 127 -9.66 -3.52 -5.09
CA VAL A 127 -10.90 -2.73 -4.98
C VAL A 127 -11.82 -2.98 -6.18
N ILE A 128 -11.29 -2.92 -7.41
CA ILE A 128 -12.10 -3.17 -8.61
C ILE A 128 -12.76 -4.54 -8.55
N LEU A 129 -12.01 -5.59 -8.19
CA LEU A 129 -12.54 -6.96 -8.06
C LEU A 129 -13.61 -7.07 -6.96
N LEU A 130 -13.41 -6.40 -5.82
CA LEU A 130 -14.37 -6.40 -4.72
C LEU A 130 -15.67 -5.71 -5.13
N PHE A 131 -15.58 -4.51 -5.71
CA PHE A 131 -16.74 -3.74 -6.15
C PHE A 131 -17.51 -4.41 -7.29
N THR A 132 -16.81 -5.01 -8.26
CA THR A 132 -17.49 -5.73 -9.35
C THR A 132 -18.24 -6.94 -8.81
N SER A 133 -17.62 -7.73 -7.94
CA SER A 133 -18.26 -8.92 -7.34
C SER A 133 -19.49 -8.55 -6.50
N ILE A 134 -19.39 -7.49 -5.67
CA ILE A 134 -20.51 -6.99 -4.87
C ILE A 134 -21.62 -6.48 -5.80
N GLY A 135 -21.28 -5.61 -6.75
CA GLY A 135 -22.24 -5.00 -7.67
C GLY A 135 -23.01 -6.04 -8.48
N THR A 136 -22.34 -7.09 -8.97
CA THR A 136 -23.02 -8.17 -9.72
C THR A 136 -23.91 -9.02 -8.83
N THR A 137 -23.52 -9.28 -7.58
CA THR A 137 -24.34 -10.07 -6.65
C THR A 137 -25.64 -9.34 -6.30
N TYR A 138 -25.56 -8.03 -6.04
CA TYR A 138 -26.76 -7.22 -5.81
C TYR A 138 -27.61 -7.02 -7.08
N ALA A 139 -26.98 -6.85 -8.24
CA ALA A 139 -27.70 -6.73 -9.51
C ALA A 139 -28.50 -8.00 -9.83
N ASN A 140 -27.93 -9.19 -9.59
CA ASN A 140 -28.62 -10.47 -9.78
C ASN A 140 -29.78 -10.68 -8.79
N ASN A 141 -29.61 -10.24 -7.54
CA ASN A 141 -30.68 -10.31 -6.54
C ASN A 141 -31.83 -9.33 -6.85
N PHE A 142 -31.54 -8.16 -7.42
CA PHE A 142 -32.57 -7.16 -7.75
C PHE A 142 -33.27 -7.43 -9.09
N TRP A 143 -32.55 -7.94 -10.09
CA TRP A 143 -33.08 -8.27 -11.40
C TRP A 143 -32.92 -9.77 -11.67
N PRO A 144 -33.79 -10.63 -11.11
CA PRO A 144 -33.74 -12.06 -11.38
C PRO A 144 -33.88 -12.26 -12.89
N GLN A 145 -32.83 -12.79 -13.52
CA GLN A 145 -32.88 -13.19 -14.92
C GLN A 145 -34.01 -14.22 -15.07
N PRO A 146 -34.90 -14.09 -16.07
CA PRO A 146 -35.83 -15.16 -16.38
C PRO A 146 -35.01 -16.40 -16.74
N ASN A 147 -35.19 -17.47 -15.96
CA ASN A 147 -34.57 -18.76 -16.26
C ASN A 147 -34.91 -19.16 -17.71
N PRO A 148 -33.92 -19.60 -18.53
CA PRO A 148 -34.22 -20.27 -19.79
C PRO A 148 -34.94 -21.59 -19.56
#